data_AF-A0A356B2Y3-F1
#
_entry.id   AF-A0A356B2Y3-F1
#
_cell.length_a   1.000
_cell.length_b   1.000
_cell.length_c   1.000
_cell.angle_alpha   90.00
_cell.angle_beta   90.00
_cell.angle_gamma   90.00
#
_symmetry.space_group_name_H-M   'P 1'
#
loop_
_entity.id
_entity.type
_entity.pdbx_description
1 polymer ?
#
loop_
_entity_poly.entity_id
_entity_poly.type
_entity_poly.pdbx_seq_one_letter_code
_entity_poly.pdbx_strand_id
1 'polypeptide(L)'
;MNITIIHGQSHKGTSYYVGRELVKNFDSCQVEEFFLPKVIPDFCLGCYQCLKKDLSHCPHAEKCQPITEAMKNAELLIFTTPVYCM
;
A
#
# COMPACT_ATOMS: atom_id res chain seq x y z
N MET A 1 8.79 -7.13 -14.23
CA MET A 1 7.61 -7.40 -13.38
C MET A 1 7.32 -6.19 -12.51
N ASN A 2 6.07 -5.73 -12.41
CA ASN A 2 5.67 -4.63 -11.53
C ASN A 2 5.28 -5.17 -10.15
N ILE A 3 5.98 -4.71 -9.11
CA ILE A 3 5.73 -5.10 -7.73
C ILE A 3 5.37 -3.86 -6.93
N THR A 4 4.25 -3.89 -6.21
CA THR A 4 3.90 -2.86 -5.24
C THR A 4 4.02 -3.41 -3.82
N ILE A 5 4.84 -2.76 -2.99
CA ILE A 5 5.02 -3.09 -1.59
C ILE A 5 4.32 -2.04 -0.73
N ILE A 6 3.50 -2.49 0.22
CA ILE A 6 2.73 -1.63 1.13
C ILE A 6 3.09 -1.99 2.57
N HIS A 7 3.74 -1.05 3.25
CA HIS A 7 4.10 -1.16 4.66
C HIS A 7 3.04 -0.51 5.56
N GLY A 8 2.46 -1.29 6.47
CA GLY A 8 1.53 -0.79 7.49
C GLY A 8 2.18 0.04 8.60
N GLN A 9 3.51 0.10 8.65
CA GLN A 9 4.28 0.84 9.64
C GLN A 9 5.38 1.67 8.98
N SER A 10 5.70 2.83 9.56
CA SER A 10 6.72 3.76 9.03
C SER A 10 8.17 3.33 9.29
N HIS A 11 8.40 2.47 10.29
CA HIS A 11 9.73 2.03 10.67
C HIS A 11 10.17 0.80 9.86
N LYS A 12 11.47 0.68 9.59
CA LYS A 12 12.07 -0.44 8.84
C LYS A 12 12.45 -1.58 9.80
N GLY A 13 11.45 -2.33 10.25
CA GLY A 13 11.60 -3.52 11.11
C GLY A 13 11.67 -4.84 10.34
N THR A 14 11.53 -5.96 11.04
CA THR A 14 11.61 -7.30 10.44
C THR A 14 10.64 -7.51 9.28
N SER A 15 9.36 -7.13 9.43
CA SER A 15 8.36 -7.28 8.36
C SER A 15 8.75 -6.53 7.08
N TYR A 16 9.39 -5.36 7.21
CA TYR A 16 9.93 -4.60 6.07
C TYR A 16 11.06 -5.38 5.37
N TYR A 17 12.04 -5.87 6.14
CA TYR A 17 13.19 -6.58 5.55
C TYR A 17 12.78 -7.90 4.90
N VAL A 18 11.85 -8.66 5.49
CA VAL A 18 11.33 -9.89 4.91
C VAL A 18 10.60 -9.62 3.60
N GLY A 19 9.77 -8.57 3.54
CA GLY A 19 9.12 -8.17 2.29
C GLY A 19 10.12 -7.79 1.20
N ARG A 20 11.20 -7.08 1.55
CA ARG A 20 12.28 -6.74 0.63
C ARG A 20 13.12 -7.95 0.21
N GLU A 21 13.30 -8.93 1.08
CA GLU A 21 14.00 -10.17 0.77
C GLU A 21 13.23 -10.99 -0.27
N LEU A 22 11.89 -11.05 -0.14
CA LEU A 22 11.04 -11.74 -1.10
C LEU A 22 11.24 -11.22 -2.53
N VAL A 23 11.36 -9.90 -2.71
CA VAL A 23 11.57 -9.27 -4.01
C VAL A 23 12.85 -9.75 -4.71
N LYS A 24 13.90 -10.13 -3.96
CA LYS A 24 15.17 -10.59 -4.53
C LYS A 24 15.05 -11.94 -5.27
N ASN A 25 13.95 -12.67 -5.08
CA ASN A 25 13.69 -13.94 -5.77
C ASN A 25 13.17 -13.73 -7.21
N PHE A 26 12.97 -12.49 -7.65
CA PHE A 26 12.44 -12.17 -8.96
C PHE A 26 13.43 -11.31 -9.76
N ASP A 27 13.76 -11.74 -10.97
CA ASP A 27 14.62 -10.99 -11.87
C ASP A 27 13.85 -9.83 -12.55
N SER A 28 14.56 -8.72 -12.82
CA SER A 28 14.04 -7.58 -13.61
C SER A 28 12.68 -7.04 -13.13
N CYS A 29 12.61 -6.61 -11.87
CA CYS A 29 11.41 -6.01 -11.27
C CYS A 29 11.45 -4.48 -11.23
N GLN A 30 10.32 -3.83 -11.47
CA GLN A 30 10.05 -2.44 -11.09
C GLN A 30 9.29 -2.45 -9.77
N VAL A 31 9.82 -1.78 -8.76
CA VAL A 31 9.29 -1.81 -7.40
C VAL A 31 8.78 -0.42 -7.02
N GLU A 32 7.50 -0.33 -6.71
CA GLU A 32 6.88 0.83 -6.06
C GLU A 32 6.62 0.51 -4.58
N GLU A 33 7.09 1.36 -3.68
CA GLU A 33 7.11 1.07 -2.24
C GLU A 33 6.44 2.20 -1.45
N PHE A 34 5.41 1.86 -0.67
CA PHE A 34 4.59 2.82 0.07
C PHE A 34 4.62 2.52 1.57
N PHE A 35 4.75 3.59 2.37
CA PHE A 35 4.59 3.54 3.82
C PHE A 35 3.25 4.16 4.17
N LEU A 36 2.23 3.32 4.42
CA LEU A 36 0.83 3.76 4.50
C LEU A 36 0.61 4.98 5.42
N PRO A 37 1.20 5.06 6.64
CA PRO A 37 1.03 6.22 7.52
C PRO A 37 1.57 7.54 6.96
N LYS A 38 2.46 7.50 5.96
CA LYS A 38 3.02 8.69 5.29
C LYS A 38 2.20 9.12 4.08
N VAL A 39 1.66 8.16 3.33
CA VAL A 39 0.99 8.43 2.05
C VAL A 39 -0.50 8.72 2.24
N ILE A 40 -1.16 8.01 3.16
CA ILE A 40 -2.55 8.23 3.54
C ILE A 40 -2.61 8.39 5.06
N PRO A 41 -2.28 9.58 5.60
CA PRO A 41 -2.27 9.81 7.03
C PRO A 41 -3.69 9.92 7.62
N ASP A 42 -4.69 10.24 6.79
CA ASP A 42 -6.06 10.41 7.22
C ASP A 42 -6.81 9.08 7.28
N PHE A 43 -7.51 8.85 8.39
CA PHE A 43 -8.37 7.69 8.54
C PHE A 43 -9.61 7.80 7.66
N CYS A 44 -10.12 6.65 7.18
CA CYS A 44 -11.39 6.60 6.49
C CYS A 44 -12.52 7.16 7.37
N LEU A 45 -13.31 8.10 6.83
CA LEU A 45 -14.41 8.75 7.56
C LEU A 45 -15.66 7.89 7.69
N GLY A 46 -15.72 6.71 7.06
CA GLY A 46 -16.91 5.86 7.08
C GLY A 46 -18.15 6.51 6.44
N CYS A 47 -17.96 7.44 5.50
CA CYS A 47 -19.06 8.18 4.87
C CYS A 47 -19.75 7.44 3.70
N TYR A 48 -19.18 6.32 3.25
CA TYR A 48 -19.67 5.45 2.16
C TYR A 48 -19.80 6.11 0.77
N GLN A 49 -19.30 7.33 0.57
CA GLN A 49 -19.41 8.02 -0.74
C GLN A 49 -18.72 7.24 -1.87
N CYS A 50 -17.57 6.64 -1.59
CA CYS A 50 -16.82 5.83 -2.55
C CYS A 50 -17.56 4.55 -3.00
N LEU A 51 -18.48 4.04 -2.18
CA LEU A 51 -19.28 2.84 -2.49
C LEU A 51 -20.61 3.20 -3.14
N LYS A 52 -21.22 4.32 -2.74
CA LYS A 52 -22.52 4.77 -3.26
C LYS A 52 -22.44 5.44 -4.63
N LYS A 53 -21.28 6.01 -4.97
CA LYS A 53 -21.03 6.72 -6.22
C LYS A 53 -19.86 6.07 -6.94
N ASP A 54 -18.64 6.54 -6.69
CA ASP A 54 -17.39 5.96 -7.18
C ASP A 54 -16.19 6.45 -6.34
N LEU A 55 -15.00 5.89 -6.59
CA LEU A 55 -13.78 6.17 -5.82
C LEU A 55 -13.36 7.64 -5.79
N SER A 56 -13.71 8.45 -6.80
CA SER A 56 -13.38 9.88 -6.86
C SER A 56 -14.14 10.71 -5.81
N HIS A 57 -15.24 10.16 -5.27
CA HIS A 57 -16.05 10.83 -4.24
C HIS A 57 -15.54 10.59 -2.81
N CYS A 58 -14.41 9.89 -2.64
CA CYS A 58 -13.74 9.84 -1.35
C CYS A 58 -13.21 11.25 -0.99
N PRO A 59 -13.44 11.78 0.23
CA PRO A 59 -12.81 13.03 0.68
C PRO A 59 -11.27 13.00 0.66
N HIS A 60 -10.68 11.81 0.60
CA HIS A 60 -9.24 11.57 0.51
C HIS A 60 -8.82 11.03 -0.87
N ALA A 61 -9.65 11.17 -1.91
CA ALA A 61 -9.42 10.57 -3.23
C ALA A 61 -8.04 10.91 -3.80
N GLU A 62 -7.63 12.18 -3.77
CA GLU A 62 -6.31 12.62 -4.25
C GLU A 62 -5.14 11.92 -3.54
N LYS A 63 -5.25 11.69 -2.23
CA LYS A 63 -4.23 10.99 -1.44
C LYS A 63 -4.24 9.48 -1.66
N CYS A 64 -5.43 8.91 -1.88
CA CYS A 64 -5.59 7.48 -2.16
C CYS A 64 -5.20 7.11 -3.60
N GLN A 65 -5.24 8.06 -4.54
CA GLN A 65 -5.03 7.77 -5.95
C GLN A 65 -3.64 7.16 -6.26
N PRO A 66 -2.50 7.69 -5.76
CA PRO A 66 -1.19 7.13 -6.07
C PRO A 66 -1.05 5.65 -5.69
N ILE A 67 -1.46 5.28 -4.47
CA ILE A 67 -1.36 3.88 -4.02
C ILE A 67 -2.35 2.98 -4.74
N THR A 68 -3.57 3.47 -5.06
CA THR A 68 -4.57 2.66 -5.77
C THR A 68 -4.19 2.43 -7.23
N GLU A 69 -3.56 3.39 -7.89
CA GLU A 69 -3.02 3.19 -9.24
C GLU A 69 -1.82 2.24 -9.25
N ALA A 70 -0.89 2.38 -8.30
CA ALA A 70 0.21 1.42 -8.15
C ALA A 70 -0.32 -0.01 -7.91
N MET A 71 -1.31 -0.16 -7.03
CA MET A 71 -1.95 -1.46 -6.78
C MET A 71 -2.60 -2.06 -8.03
N LYS A 72 -3.24 -1.24 -8.88
CA LYS A 72 -3.86 -1.71 -10.14
C LYS A 72 -2.82 -2.12 -11.19
N ASN A 73 -1.68 -1.43 -11.22
CA ASN A 73 -0.60 -1.67 -12.19
C ASN A 73 0.35 -2.81 -11.77
N ALA A 74 0.25 -3.28 -10.54
CA ALA A 74 1.09 -4.33 -9.98
C ALA A 74 0.69 -5.72 -10.47
N GLU A 75 1.70 -6.54 -10.78
CA GLU A 75 1.57 -7.97 -11.01
C GLU A 75 1.72 -8.78 -9.70
N LEU A 76 2.38 -8.18 -8.69
CA LEU A 76 2.49 -8.72 -7.34
C LEU A 76 2.32 -7.61 -6.30
N LEU A 77 1.45 -7.89 -5.31
CA LEU A 77 1.27 -7.07 -4.12
C LEU A 77 1.96 -7.74 -2.93
N ILE A 78 2.80 -6.98 -2.22
CA ILE A 78 3.43 -7.42 -0.98
C ILE A 78 2.96 -6.51 0.15
N PHE A 79 2.19 -7.08 1.08
CA PHE A 79 1.77 -6.38 2.29
C PHE A 79 2.67 -6.77 3.46
N THR A 80 3.22 -5.78 4.16
CA THR A 80 3.97 -6.04 5.39
C THR A 80 3.34 -5.29 6.54
N THR A 81 3.05 -6.01 7.62
CA THR A 81 2.61 -5.46 8.89
C THR A 81 3.30 -6.24 10.00
N PRO A 82 3.76 -5.60 11.08
CA PRO A 82 4.01 -6.34 12.31
C PRO A 82 2.68 -6.88 12.86
N VAL A 83 2.76 -7.95 13.62
CA VAL A 83 1.63 -8.46 14.40
C VAL A 83 1.61 -7.70 15.72
N TYR A 84 0.56 -6.92 15.95
CA TYR A 84 0.29 -6.25 17.22
C TYR A 84 -0.96 -6.88 17.87
N CYS A 85 -0.95 -7.03 19.20
CA CYS A 85 -2.06 -7.54 20.02
C CYS A 85 -2.47 -9.00 19.70
N MET A 86 -1.54 -9.96 19.91
CA MET A 86 -1.87 -11.40 19.87
C MET A 86 -3.05 -11.76 20.78
#